data_AF-R7HCA8-F1
#
_entry.id   AF-R7HCA8-F1
#
_cell.length_a   1.000
_cell.length_b   1.000
_cell.length_c   1.000
_cell.angle_alpha   90.00
_cell.angle_beta   90.00
_cell.angle_gamma   90.00
#
_symmetry.space_group_name_H-M   'P 1'
#
loop_
_entity.id
_entity.type
_entity.pdbx_description
1 polymer ?
#
loop_
_entity_poly.entity_id
_entity_poly.type
_entity_poly.pdbx_seq_one_letter_code
_entity_poly.pdbx_strand_id
1 'polypeptide(L)'
;MLQAFRILFLPQDWLETVYGISGVKNVCGMELRYEKFTKVANDISKNLTATVKKGKDAVYTLADGSANVNSAAAQMAQIVEESVKSTVTVMDKVNAATEEVHRNNELAGQLEQGFDNVKDAVNKGNAAVEEAKSTIMSVENTVGAAHKTTGALLTEMKHITDILGEINSIASQTNLLSLNASIEAARAGEHGKGFAVVVDEIRALSEESAKSAGNIQDILKWLTDMTKQVDEEITTGTNAAAESVTTINGLLGYFENINHATNDASSIVSEEYDIIENIKESFEINK
;
A
#
# COMPACT_ATOMS: atom_id res chain seq x y z
N MET A 1 70.85 -111.80 -13.15
CA MET A 1 70.73 -112.91 -12.17
C MET A 1 69.27 -113.42 -12.15
N LEU A 2 68.63 -113.62 -13.30
CA LEU A 2 68.74 -114.78 -14.20
C LEU A 2 68.24 -116.13 -13.66
N GLN A 3 67.92 -116.28 -12.37
CA GLN A 3 67.13 -117.44 -11.89
C GLN A 3 65.62 -117.16 -11.78
N ALA A 4 65.20 -115.89 -11.62
CA ALA A 4 63.78 -115.54 -11.45
C ALA A 4 62.93 -115.60 -12.73
N PHE A 5 63.54 -115.51 -13.91
CA PHE A 5 62.79 -115.48 -15.19
C PHE A 5 62.28 -116.86 -15.65
N ARG A 6 62.75 -117.96 -15.05
CA ARG A 6 62.36 -119.32 -15.44
C ARG A 6 61.01 -119.78 -14.86
N ILE A 7 60.48 -119.06 -13.86
CA ILE A 7 59.21 -119.40 -13.19
C ILE A 7 57.98 -118.90 -13.99
N LEU A 8 58.16 -117.92 -14.87
CA LEU A 8 57.08 -117.27 -15.63
C LEU A 8 56.52 -118.09 -16.82
N PHE A 9 57.15 -119.20 -17.21
CA PHE A 9 56.76 -120.03 -18.36
C PHE A 9 56.39 -121.48 -18.01
N LEU A 10 56.26 -121.82 -16.72
CA LEU A 10 55.78 -123.14 -16.31
C LEU A 10 54.23 -123.19 -16.33
N PRO A 11 53.62 -124.31 -16.75
CA PRO A 11 52.18 -124.51 -16.68
C PRO A 11 51.67 -124.33 -15.23
N GLN A 12 50.60 -123.56 -15.09
CA GLN A 12 50.17 -122.97 -13.83
C GLN A 12 49.73 -124.01 -12.78
N ASP A 13 49.20 -125.14 -13.24
CA ASP A 13 48.76 -126.26 -12.40
C ASP A 13 49.94 -126.96 -11.66
N TRP A 14 51.15 -126.83 -12.20
CA TRP A 14 52.36 -127.46 -11.65
C TRP A 14 52.95 -126.66 -10.47
N LEU A 15 52.80 -125.34 -10.46
CA LEU A 15 53.28 -124.46 -9.38
C LEU A 15 52.37 -124.44 -8.15
N GLU A 16 51.06 -124.61 -8.33
CA GLU A 16 50.11 -124.76 -7.21
C GLU A 16 50.22 -126.12 -6.52
N THR A 17 50.50 -127.20 -7.27
CA THR A 17 50.56 -128.57 -6.73
C THR A 17 51.88 -128.88 -6.00
N VAL A 18 53.02 -128.34 -6.45
CA VAL A 18 54.35 -128.65 -5.87
C VAL A 18 54.78 -127.65 -4.79
N TYR A 19 54.39 -126.38 -4.91
CA TYR A 19 54.86 -125.30 -4.03
C TYR A 19 53.76 -124.56 -3.26
N GLY A 20 52.47 -124.87 -3.49
CA GLY A 20 51.35 -124.27 -2.74
C GLY A 20 51.23 -122.74 -2.88
N ILE A 21 51.72 -122.15 -3.98
CA ILE A 21 51.81 -120.69 -4.12
C ILE A 21 50.55 -120.13 -4.81
N SER A 22 49.46 -119.97 -4.05
CA SER A 22 48.23 -119.27 -4.49
C SER A 22 48.35 -117.72 -4.48
N GLY A 23 49.51 -117.19 -4.07
CA GLY A 23 49.71 -115.76 -3.81
C GLY A 23 49.81 -114.85 -5.03
N VAL A 24 50.20 -115.35 -6.21
CA VAL A 24 50.57 -114.48 -7.35
C VAL A 24 49.37 -113.74 -7.97
N LYS A 25 48.19 -114.39 -8.10
CA LYS A 25 46.95 -113.72 -8.54
C LYS A 25 46.45 -112.69 -7.53
N ASN A 26 46.63 -112.96 -6.23
CA ASN A 26 46.26 -112.03 -5.16
C ASN A 26 47.16 -110.79 -5.17
N VAL A 27 48.46 -110.93 -5.46
CA VAL A 27 49.39 -109.80 -5.52
C VAL A 27 49.07 -108.85 -6.69
N CYS A 28 48.85 -109.35 -7.92
CA CYS A 28 48.52 -108.51 -9.07
C CYS A 28 47.13 -107.84 -8.94
N GLY A 29 46.14 -108.54 -8.38
CA GLY A 29 44.83 -107.96 -8.07
C GLY A 29 44.83 -106.97 -6.89
N MET A 30 45.86 -107.03 -6.05
CA MET A 30 46.11 -106.06 -4.97
C MET A 30 46.82 -104.81 -5.51
N GLU A 31 47.72 -104.96 -6.47
CA GLU A 31 48.43 -103.87 -7.15
C GLU A 31 47.48 -103.01 -8.01
N LEU A 32 46.59 -103.64 -8.81
CA LEU A 32 45.52 -102.93 -9.53
C LEU A 32 44.51 -102.23 -8.61
N ARG A 33 44.23 -102.80 -7.43
CA ARG A 33 43.41 -102.15 -6.40
C ARG A 33 44.14 -100.96 -5.81
N TYR A 34 45.44 -101.11 -5.52
CA TYR A 34 46.29 -100.05 -5.01
C TYR A 34 46.37 -98.85 -5.98
N GLU A 35 46.56 -99.09 -7.28
CA GLU A 35 46.50 -98.04 -8.31
C GLU A 35 45.12 -97.36 -8.41
N LYS A 36 44.02 -98.11 -8.30
CA LYS A 36 42.68 -97.53 -8.25
C LYS A 36 42.49 -96.67 -6.98
N PHE A 37 42.96 -97.14 -5.83
CA PHE A 37 42.88 -96.38 -4.58
C PHE A 37 43.73 -95.12 -4.60
N THR A 38 44.95 -95.17 -5.14
CA THR A 38 45.82 -93.98 -5.27
C THR A 38 45.23 -92.97 -6.27
N LYS A 39 44.61 -93.43 -7.36
CA LYS A 39 43.89 -92.55 -8.29
C LYS A 39 42.69 -91.87 -7.61
N VAL A 40 41.84 -92.63 -6.92
CA VAL A 40 40.69 -92.08 -6.17
C VAL A 40 41.15 -91.11 -5.08
N ALA A 41 42.19 -91.44 -4.33
CA ALA A 41 42.77 -90.56 -3.30
C ALA A 41 43.32 -89.26 -3.91
N ASN A 42 43.99 -89.34 -5.07
CA ASN A 42 44.46 -88.16 -5.80
C ASN A 42 43.33 -87.29 -6.33
N ASP A 43 42.25 -87.89 -6.86
CA ASP A 43 41.07 -87.16 -7.33
C ASP A 43 40.33 -86.48 -6.17
N ILE A 44 40.20 -87.17 -5.02
CA ILE A 44 39.67 -86.59 -3.77
C ILE A 44 40.55 -85.43 -3.32
N SER A 45 41.87 -85.60 -3.29
CA SER A 45 42.81 -84.53 -2.89
C SER A 45 42.69 -83.31 -3.79
N LYS A 46 42.65 -83.49 -5.12
CA LYS A 46 42.43 -82.40 -6.09
C LYS A 46 41.09 -81.70 -5.87
N ASN A 47 40.00 -82.45 -5.69
CA ASN A 47 38.67 -81.90 -5.42
C ASN A 47 38.63 -81.14 -4.09
N LEU A 48 39.29 -81.66 -3.06
CA LEU A 48 39.40 -81.00 -1.76
C LEU A 48 40.19 -79.69 -1.88
N THR A 49 41.36 -79.70 -2.53
CA THR A 49 42.15 -78.48 -2.77
C THR A 49 41.37 -77.44 -3.58
N ALA A 50 40.64 -77.86 -4.62
CA ALA A 50 39.79 -76.96 -5.40
C ALA A 50 38.64 -76.38 -4.55
N THR A 51 38.03 -77.18 -3.69
CA THR A 51 36.95 -76.73 -2.79
C THR A 51 37.47 -75.77 -1.72
N VAL A 52 38.63 -76.06 -1.12
CA VAL A 52 39.30 -75.17 -0.16
C VAL A 52 39.66 -73.83 -0.82
N LYS A 53 40.14 -73.86 -2.07
CA LYS A 53 40.42 -72.62 -2.83
C LYS A 53 39.14 -71.82 -3.06
N LYS A 54 38.07 -72.44 -3.54
CA LYS A 54 36.75 -71.78 -3.69
C LYS A 54 36.23 -71.23 -2.36
N GLY A 55 36.41 -71.95 -1.26
CA GLY A 55 36.05 -71.50 0.08
C GLY A 55 36.86 -70.28 0.52
N LYS A 56 38.17 -70.27 0.25
CA LYS A 56 39.05 -69.13 0.52
C LYS A 56 38.62 -67.89 -0.28
N ASP A 57 38.36 -68.05 -1.58
CA ASP A 57 37.92 -66.97 -2.45
C ASP A 57 36.58 -66.40 -1.97
N ALA A 58 35.63 -67.26 -1.59
CA ALA A 58 34.35 -66.85 -1.03
C ALA A 58 34.49 -66.07 0.30
N VAL A 59 35.43 -66.47 1.17
CA VAL A 59 35.72 -65.74 2.43
C VAL A 59 36.30 -64.35 2.14
N TYR A 60 37.18 -64.20 1.16
CA TYR A 60 37.68 -62.88 0.78
C TYR A 60 36.58 -61.98 0.21
N THR A 61 35.74 -62.51 -0.70
CA THR A 61 34.60 -61.76 -1.22
C THR A 61 33.61 -61.37 -0.12
N LEU A 62 33.38 -62.26 0.87
CA LEU A 62 32.54 -61.94 2.03
C LEU A 62 33.16 -60.86 2.92
N ALA A 63 34.48 -60.90 3.14
CA ALA A 63 35.19 -59.89 3.90
C ALA A 63 35.10 -58.51 3.23
N ASP A 64 35.31 -58.43 1.91
CA ASP A 64 35.15 -57.20 1.13
C ASP A 64 33.68 -56.71 1.16
N GLY A 65 32.72 -57.61 0.99
CA GLY A 65 31.29 -57.31 1.11
C GLY A 65 30.93 -56.76 2.50
N SER A 66 31.46 -57.34 3.57
CA SER A 66 31.26 -56.86 4.95
C SER A 66 31.89 -55.49 5.18
N ALA A 67 33.06 -55.22 4.62
CA ALA A 67 33.70 -53.90 4.69
C ALA A 67 32.85 -52.83 3.99
N ASN A 68 32.31 -53.15 2.82
CA ASN A 68 31.40 -52.27 2.08
C ASN A 68 30.09 -52.01 2.86
N VAL A 69 29.49 -53.04 3.45
CA VAL A 69 28.28 -52.89 4.29
C VAL A 69 28.55 -52.00 5.51
N ASN A 70 29.70 -52.19 6.18
CA ASN A 70 30.07 -51.35 7.32
C ASN A 70 30.27 -49.88 6.92
N SER A 71 30.91 -49.64 5.78
CA SER A 71 31.08 -48.28 5.24
C SER A 71 29.73 -47.64 4.88
N ALA A 72 28.84 -48.39 4.22
CA ALA A 72 27.50 -47.92 3.89
C ALA A 72 26.66 -47.62 5.15
N ALA A 73 26.76 -48.47 6.19
CA ALA A 73 26.08 -48.24 7.46
C ALA A 73 26.58 -46.97 8.17
N ALA A 74 27.89 -46.71 8.15
CA ALA A 74 28.47 -45.47 8.68
C ALA A 74 27.98 -44.22 7.93
N GLN A 75 27.94 -44.29 6.59
CA GLN A 75 27.39 -43.22 5.76
C GLN A 75 25.90 -43.00 6.04
N MET A 76 25.12 -44.07 6.19
CA MET A 76 23.70 -44.00 6.53
C MET A 76 23.48 -43.31 7.88
N ALA A 77 24.28 -43.64 8.90
CA ALA A 77 24.19 -43.01 10.22
C ALA A 77 24.45 -41.50 10.15
N GLN A 78 25.44 -41.08 9.36
CA GLN A 78 25.73 -39.66 9.14
C GLN A 78 24.58 -38.94 8.42
N ILE A 79 24.00 -39.55 7.37
CA ILE A 79 22.86 -38.99 6.64
C ILE A 79 21.64 -38.86 7.57
N VAL A 80 21.39 -39.85 8.42
CA VAL A 80 20.28 -39.81 9.39
C VAL A 80 20.49 -38.68 10.39
N GLU A 81 21.70 -38.51 10.93
CA GLU A 81 22.02 -37.41 11.85
C GLU A 81 21.82 -36.03 11.19
N GLU A 82 22.30 -35.87 9.96
CA GLU A 82 22.11 -34.64 9.18
C GLU A 82 20.63 -34.38 8.87
N SER A 83 19.87 -35.42 8.52
CA SER A 83 18.44 -35.35 8.27
C SER A 83 17.65 -34.94 9.52
N VAL A 84 18.00 -35.46 10.70
CA VAL A 84 17.38 -35.06 11.97
C VAL A 84 17.66 -33.59 12.25
N LYS A 85 18.90 -33.15 12.12
CA LYS A 85 19.28 -31.73 12.31
C LYS A 85 18.54 -30.79 11.36
N SER A 86 18.43 -31.18 10.08
CA SER A 86 17.68 -30.43 9.07
C SER A 86 16.20 -30.34 9.43
N THR A 87 15.60 -31.45 9.87
CA THR A 87 14.19 -31.50 10.29
C THR A 87 13.91 -30.57 11.48
N VAL A 88 14.78 -30.53 12.48
CA VAL A 88 14.66 -29.60 13.62
C VAL A 88 14.70 -28.15 13.13
N THR A 89 15.63 -27.82 12.23
CA THR A 89 15.74 -26.47 11.67
C THR A 89 14.49 -26.07 10.86
N VAL A 90 13.89 -27.01 10.13
CA VAL A 90 12.63 -26.79 9.42
C VAL A 90 11.49 -26.53 10.41
N MET A 91 11.40 -27.29 11.49
CA MET A 91 10.38 -27.08 12.53
C MET A 91 10.49 -25.71 13.20
N ASP A 92 11.70 -25.26 13.52
CA ASP A 92 11.91 -23.92 14.08
C ASP A 92 11.41 -22.82 13.11
N LYS A 93 11.67 -22.98 11.81
CA LYS A 93 11.18 -22.05 10.78
C LYS A 93 9.66 -22.09 10.61
N VAL A 94 9.04 -23.26 10.71
CA VAL A 94 7.57 -23.42 10.64
C VAL A 94 6.90 -22.74 11.83
N ASN A 95 7.45 -22.88 13.04
CA ASN A 95 6.94 -22.20 14.24
C ASN A 95 7.03 -20.68 14.08
N ALA A 96 8.18 -20.15 13.64
CA ALA A 96 8.35 -18.72 13.38
C ALA A 96 7.38 -18.21 12.29
N ALA A 97 7.17 -18.98 11.22
CA ALA A 97 6.19 -18.63 10.19
C ALA A 97 4.75 -18.59 10.73
N THR A 98 4.40 -19.50 11.64
CA THR A 98 3.08 -19.53 12.28
C THR A 98 2.84 -18.29 13.15
N GLU A 99 3.86 -17.85 13.90
CA GLU A 99 3.78 -16.60 14.67
C GLU A 99 3.59 -15.36 13.77
N GLU A 100 4.33 -15.29 12.65
CA GLU A 100 4.18 -14.20 11.68
C GLU A 100 2.79 -14.19 11.02
N VAL A 101 2.19 -15.36 10.73
CA VAL A 101 0.81 -15.45 10.20
C VAL A 101 -0.20 -14.91 11.21
N HIS A 102 -0.07 -15.24 12.50
CA HIS A 102 -0.93 -14.69 13.54
C HIS A 102 -0.82 -13.16 13.63
N ARG A 103 0.41 -12.64 13.60
CA ARG A 103 0.67 -11.20 13.60
C ARG A 103 0.06 -10.51 12.37
N ASN A 104 0.16 -11.11 11.19
CA ASN A 104 -0.44 -10.56 9.98
C ASN A 104 -1.98 -10.51 10.08
N ASN A 105 -2.61 -11.52 10.68
CA ASN A 105 -4.06 -11.52 10.92
C ASN A 105 -4.50 -10.36 11.84
N GLU A 106 -3.76 -10.14 12.93
CA GLU A 106 -4.02 -9.00 13.83
C GLU A 106 -3.86 -7.65 13.12
N LEU A 107 -2.81 -7.51 12.30
CA LEU A 107 -2.57 -6.30 11.51
C LEU A 107 -3.67 -6.06 10.47
N ALA A 108 -4.16 -7.10 9.80
CA ALA A 108 -5.28 -7.02 8.87
C ALA A 108 -6.54 -6.47 9.57
N GLY A 109 -6.85 -6.95 10.77
CA GLY A 109 -8.01 -6.46 11.54
C GLY A 109 -7.86 -5.02 12.01
N GLN A 110 -6.65 -4.61 12.39
CA GLN A 110 -6.37 -3.19 12.70
C GLN A 110 -6.53 -2.30 11.46
N LEU A 111 -6.14 -2.80 10.30
CA LEU A 111 -6.23 -2.06 9.04
C LEU A 111 -7.69 -1.88 8.59
N GLU A 112 -8.51 -2.92 8.72
CA GLU A 112 -9.97 -2.86 8.49
C GLU A 112 -10.63 -1.80 9.38
N GLN A 113 -10.35 -1.81 10.68
CA GLN A 113 -10.83 -0.78 11.60
C GLN A 113 -10.33 0.63 11.21
N GLY A 114 -9.10 0.72 10.69
CA GLY A 114 -8.53 1.95 10.14
C GLY A 114 -9.31 2.48 8.95
N PHE A 115 -9.71 1.62 8.02
CA PHE A 115 -10.52 1.99 6.86
C PHE A 115 -11.91 2.47 7.25
N ASP A 116 -12.56 1.84 8.23
CA ASP A 116 -13.85 2.31 8.76
C ASP A 116 -13.74 3.73 9.34
N ASN A 117 -12.65 4.02 10.07
CA ASN A 117 -12.41 5.35 10.60
C ASN A 117 -12.18 6.39 9.49
N VAL A 118 -11.46 6.03 8.42
CA VAL A 118 -11.28 6.90 7.26
C VAL A 118 -12.61 7.17 6.57
N LYS A 119 -13.45 6.15 6.36
CA LYS A 119 -14.77 6.28 5.75
C LYS A 119 -15.69 7.18 6.57
N ASP A 120 -15.70 7.03 7.90
CA ASP A 120 -16.45 7.92 8.79
C ASP A 120 -15.93 9.37 8.72
N ALA A 121 -14.61 9.56 8.72
CA ALA A 121 -14.01 10.89 8.58
C ALA A 121 -14.35 11.56 7.25
N VAL A 122 -14.34 10.81 6.14
CA VAL A 122 -14.75 11.30 4.82
C VAL A 122 -16.23 11.67 4.80
N ASN A 123 -17.11 10.86 5.39
CA ASN A 123 -18.53 11.16 5.48
C ASN A 123 -18.81 12.44 6.28
N LYS A 124 -18.12 12.62 7.42
CA LYS A 124 -18.16 13.85 8.21
C LYS A 124 -17.61 15.05 7.42
N GLY A 125 -16.52 14.85 6.67
CA GLY A 125 -15.94 15.85 5.77
C GLY A 125 -16.92 16.31 4.70
N ASN A 126 -17.61 15.37 4.04
CA ASN A 126 -18.65 15.67 3.05
C ASN A 126 -19.82 16.46 3.66
N ALA A 127 -20.28 16.10 4.86
CA ALA A 127 -21.33 16.85 5.54
C ALA A 127 -20.90 18.30 5.85
N ALA A 128 -19.67 18.49 6.35
CA ALA A 128 -19.12 19.82 6.62
C ALA A 128 -18.95 20.65 5.33
N VAL A 129 -18.61 20.01 4.22
CA VAL A 129 -18.54 20.66 2.91
C VAL A 129 -19.91 21.15 2.44
N GLU A 130 -20.96 20.34 2.56
CA GLU A 130 -22.32 20.76 2.21
C GLU A 130 -22.82 21.93 3.09
N GLU A 131 -22.48 21.93 4.38
CA GLU A 131 -22.76 23.06 5.28
C GLU A 131 -22.01 24.32 4.87
N ALA A 132 -20.72 24.20 4.53
CA ALA A 132 -19.91 25.32 4.04
C ALA A 132 -20.47 25.90 2.74
N LYS A 133 -20.92 25.04 1.81
CA LYS A 133 -21.56 25.45 0.56
C LYS A 133 -22.85 26.24 0.82
N SER A 134 -23.72 25.74 1.70
CA SER A 134 -24.95 26.44 2.10
C SER A 134 -24.64 27.81 2.72
N THR A 135 -23.60 27.88 3.55
CA THR A 135 -23.16 29.13 4.18
C THR A 135 -22.69 30.14 3.14
N ILE A 136 -21.90 29.72 2.16
CA ILE A 136 -21.42 30.60 1.08
C ILE A 136 -22.57 31.09 0.20
N MET A 137 -23.55 30.26 -0.12
CA MET A 137 -24.75 30.71 -0.83
C MET A 137 -25.51 31.80 -0.04
N SER A 138 -25.54 31.70 1.29
CA SER A 138 -26.12 32.74 2.15
C SER A 138 -25.29 34.05 2.10
N VAL A 139 -23.96 33.93 2.07
CA VAL A 139 -23.04 35.07 1.89
C VAL A 139 -23.27 35.73 0.53
N GLU A 140 -23.33 34.98 -0.57
CA GLU A 140 -23.61 35.52 -1.91
C GLU A 140 -24.92 36.31 -1.95
N ASN A 141 -25.99 35.78 -1.34
CA ASN A 141 -27.26 36.48 -1.25
C ASN A 141 -27.15 37.78 -0.46
N THR A 142 -26.43 37.77 0.66
CA THR A 142 -26.24 38.93 1.53
C THR A 142 -25.42 40.02 0.82
N VAL A 143 -24.34 39.63 0.15
CA VAL A 143 -23.49 40.53 -0.64
C VAL A 143 -24.25 41.10 -1.83
N GLY A 144 -25.05 40.29 -2.53
CA GLY A 144 -25.92 40.77 -3.60
C GLY A 144 -26.97 41.78 -3.13
N ALA A 145 -27.56 41.58 -1.95
CA ALA A 145 -28.47 42.55 -1.34
C ALA A 145 -27.75 43.85 -0.94
N ALA A 146 -26.53 43.75 -0.42
CA ALA A 146 -25.70 44.90 -0.08
C ALA A 146 -25.36 45.73 -1.33
N HIS A 147 -24.95 45.09 -2.43
CA HIS A 147 -24.67 45.73 -3.72
C HIS A 147 -25.89 46.49 -4.25
N LYS A 148 -27.09 45.89 -4.18
CA LYS A 148 -28.33 46.55 -4.59
C LYS A 148 -28.63 47.80 -3.75
N THR A 149 -28.40 47.70 -2.43
CA THR A 149 -28.68 48.79 -1.49
C THR A 149 -27.70 49.96 -1.66
N THR A 150 -26.41 49.67 -1.85
CA THR A 150 -25.40 50.70 -2.16
C THR A 150 -25.65 51.37 -3.51
N GLY A 151 -26.02 50.61 -4.54
CA GLY A 151 -26.41 51.18 -5.84
C GLY A 151 -27.63 52.11 -5.75
N ALA A 152 -28.64 51.76 -4.95
CA ALA A 152 -29.78 52.64 -4.67
C ALA A 152 -29.37 53.91 -3.91
N LEU A 153 -28.47 53.78 -2.92
CA LEU A 153 -27.95 54.91 -2.16
C LEU A 153 -27.17 55.90 -3.04
N LEU A 154 -26.32 55.41 -3.94
CA LEU A 154 -25.60 56.25 -4.92
C LEU A 154 -26.56 57.01 -5.83
N THR A 155 -27.66 56.36 -6.23
CA THR A 155 -28.71 56.98 -7.04
C THR A 155 -29.40 58.11 -6.27
N GLU A 156 -29.75 57.87 -5.00
CA GLU A 156 -30.40 58.87 -4.15
C GLU A 156 -29.48 60.07 -3.86
N MET A 157 -28.19 59.83 -3.58
CA MET A 157 -27.21 60.90 -3.39
C MET A 157 -27.07 61.78 -4.63
N LYS A 158 -27.16 61.21 -5.83
CA LYS A 158 -27.19 61.97 -7.08
C LYS A 158 -28.44 62.86 -7.15
N HIS A 159 -29.62 62.33 -6.82
CA HIS A 159 -30.84 63.13 -6.78
C HIS A 159 -30.74 64.30 -5.80
N ILE A 160 -30.20 64.09 -4.60
CA ILE A 160 -29.99 65.18 -3.63
C ILE A 160 -28.97 66.21 -4.16
N THR A 161 -27.92 65.75 -4.84
CA THR A 161 -26.94 66.65 -5.48
C THR A 161 -27.60 67.55 -6.53
N ASP A 162 -28.50 67.01 -7.34
CA ASP A 162 -29.25 67.77 -8.34
C ASP A 162 -30.15 68.84 -7.68
N ILE A 163 -30.86 68.48 -6.59
CA ILE A 163 -31.69 69.41 -5.80
C ILE A 163 -30.85 70.54 -5.19
N LEU A 164 -29.66 70.24 -4.67
CA LEU A 164 -28.76 71.27 -4.14
C LEU A 164 -28.28 72.23 -5.24
N GLY A 165 -28.08 71.73 -6.46
CA GLY A 165 -27.81 72.55 -7.64
C GLY A 165 -28.93 73.54 -7.93
N GLU A 166 -30.19 73.09 -7.84
CA GLU A 166 -31.37 73.96 -7.97
C GLU A 166 -31.46 75.01 -6.85
N ILE A 167 -31.25 74.60 -5.60
CA ILE A 167 -31.25 75.52 -4.44
C ILE A 167 -30.19 76.60 -4.60
N ASN A 168 -28.98 76.22 -5.03
CA ASN A 168 -27.90 77.17 -5.25
C ASN A 168 -28.23 78.14 -6.41
N SER A 169 -28.91 77.65 -7.46
CA SER A 169 -29.43 78.51 -8.53
C SER A 169 -30.47 79.51 -8.01
N ILE A 170 -31.42 79.06 -7.18
CA ILE A 170 -32.44 79.93 -6.56
C ILE A 170 -31.80 80.97 -5.64
N ALA A 171 -30.83 80.57 -4.82
CA ALA A 171 -30.10 81.48 -3.94
C ALA A 171 -29.32 82.54 -4.76
N SER A 172 -28.66 82.13 -5.85
CA SER A 172 -27.96 83.05 -6.76
C SER A 172 -28.92 84.02 -7.45
N GLN A 173 -30.07 83.54 -7.94
CA GLN A 173 -31.10 84.38 -8.54
C GLN A 173 -31.69 85.37 -7.53
N THR A 174 -31.95 84.93 -6.29
CA THR A 174 -32.50 85.77 -5.22
C THR A 174 -31.49 86.84 -4.81
N ASN A 175 -30.20 86.50 -4.75
CA ASN A 175 -29.11 87.44 -4.50
C ASN A 175 -28.99 88.49 -5.62
N LEU A 176 -29.16 88.09 -6.88
CA LEU A 176 -29.21 89.04 -8.01
C LEU A 176 -30.46 89.94 -7.96
N LEU A 177 -31.60 89.37 -7.57
CA LEU A 177 -32.84 90.12 -7.44
C LEU A 177 -32.76 91.15 -6.30
N SER A 178 -32.17 90.77 -5.16
CA SER A 178 -31.92 91.68 -4.05
C SER A 178 -30.91 92.76 -4.43
N LEU A 179 -29.83 92.42 -5.14
CA LEU A 179 -28.89 93.42 -5.62
C LEU A 179 -29.58 94.49 -6.50
N ASN A 180 -30.44 94.06 -7.44
CA ASN A 180 -31.21 94.98 -8.27
C ASN A 180 -32.18 95.84 -7.43
N ALA A 181 -32.82 95.25 -6.42
CA ALA A 181 -33.71 95.98 -5.52
C ALA A 181 -32.95 96.98 -4.62
N SER A 182 -31.73 96.68 -4.19
CA SER A 182 -30.89 97.60 -3.39
C SER A 182 -30.49 98.81 -4.22
N ILE A 183 -30.21 98.62 -5.51
CA ILE A 183 -29.93 99.72 -6.45
C ILE A 183 -31.16 100.63 -6.56
N GLU A 184 -32.36 100.06 -6.72
CA GLU A 184 -33.59 100.84 -6.85
C GLU A 184 -34.00 101.52 -5.52
N ALA A 185 -33.75 100.88 -4.38
CA ALA A 185 -33.91 101.47 -3.05
C ALA A 185 -33.01 102.70 -2.86
N ALA A 186 -31.75 102.62 -3.30
CA ALA A 186 -30.83 103.75 -3.29
C ALA A 186 -31.29 104.88 -4.23
N ARG A 187 -31.88 104.52 -5.38
CA ARG A 187 -32.40 105.46 -6.38
C ARG A 187 -33.62 106.25 -5.88
N ALA A 188 -34.44 105.65 -5.02
CA ALA A 188 -35.59 106.29 -4.37
C ALA A 188 -35.21 107.26 -3.23
N GLY A 189 -33.92 107.34 -2.85
CA GLY A 189 -33.43 108.29 -1.85
C GLY A 189 -34.03 108.08 -0.45
N GLU A 190 -34.52 109.13 0.20
CA GLU A 190 -35.09 109.09 1.55
C GLU A 190 -36.30 108.13 1.66
N HIS A 191 -37.10 108.01 0.59
CA HIS A 191 -38.28 107.13 0.56
C HIS A 191 -37.93 105.64 0.47
N GLY A 192 -36.69 105.30 0.06
CA GLY A 192 -36.22 103.92 -0.11
C GLY A 192 -35.52 103.33 1.12
N LYS A 193 -35.25 104.11 2.17
CA LYS A 193 -34.45 103.66 3.33
C LYS A 193 -35.00 102.41 4.03
N GLY A 194 -36.32 102.36 4.26
CA GLY A 194 -36.95 101.19 4.88
C GLY A 194 -36.91 99.94 3.99
N PHE A 195 -37.02 100.13 2.66
CA PHE A 195 -36.92 99.06 1.69
C PHE A 195 -35.48 98.53 1.56
N ALA A 196 -34.48 99.42 1.60
CA ALA A 196 -33.06 99.05 1.55
C ALA A 196 -32.67 98.05 2.66
N VAL A 197 -33.17 98.25 3.89
CA VAL A 197 -32.92 97.34 5.02
C VAL A 197 -33.47 95.94 4.75
N VAL A 198 -34.68 95.84 4.19
CA VAL A 198 -35.29 94.53 3.84
C VAL A 198 -34.49 93.84 2.75
N VAL A 199 -34.02 94.60 1.75
CA VAL A 199 -33.26 94.01 0.64
C VAL A 199 -31.89 93.51 1.07
N ASP A 200 -31.19 94.23 1.94
CA ASP A 200 -29.92 93.78 2.50
C ASP A 200 -30.08 92.48 3.32
N GLU A 201 -31.19 92.34 4.06
CA GLU A 201 -31.53 91.09 4.76
C GLU A 201 -31.80 89.94 3.79
N ILE A 202 -32.54 90.17 2.70
CA ILE A 202 -32.76 89.17 1.64
C ILE A 202 -31.43 88.74 1.00
N ARG A 203 -30.52 89.69 0.77
CA ARG A 203 -29.18 89.42 0.23
C ARG A 203 -28.39 88.52 1.19
N ALA A 204 -28.36 88.85 2.48
CA ALA A 204 -27.68 88.05 3.50
C ALA A 204 -28.26 86.62 3.59
N LEU A 205 -29.59 86.47 3.61
CA LEU A 205 -30.26 85.16 3.61
C LEU A 205 -29.95 84.34 2.36
N SER A 206 -29.83 84.98 1.20
CA SER A 206 -29.48 84.31 -0.06
C SER A 206 -28.03 83.80 -0.06
N GLU A 207 -27.09 84.62 0.44
CA GLU A 207 -25.69 84.22 0.60
C GLU A 207 -25.54 83.08 1.62
N GLU A 208 -26.26 83.14 2.74
CA GLU A 208 -26.29 82.08 3.76
C GLU A 208 -26.89 80.77 3.23
N SER A 209 -27.94 80.86 2.41
CA SER A 209 -28.56 79.71 1.74
C SER A 209 -27.59 79.04 0.76
N ALA A 210 -26.90 79.83 -0.07
CA ALA A 210 -25.89 79.31 -1.01
C ALA A 210 -24.72 78.65 -0.27
N LYS A 211 -24.25 79.26 0.82
CA LYS A 211 -23.19 78.69 1.68
C LYS A 211 -23.63 77.36 2.30
N SER A 212 -24.85 77.30 2.81
CA SER A 212 -25.40 76.07 3.41
C SER A 212 -25.54 74.96 2.37
N ALA A 213 -26.05 75.28 1.17
CA ALA A 213 -26.13 74.33 0.07
C ALA A 213 -24.74 73.78 -0.33
N GLY A 214 -23.72 74.65 -0.41
CA GLY A 214 -22.34 74.25 -0.67
C GLY A 214 -21.77 73.30 0.39
N ASN A 215 -21.98 73.59 1.68
CA ASN A 215 -21.55 72.70 2.76
C ASN A 215 -22.20 71.32 2.68
N ILE A 216 -23.50 71.25 2.34
CA ILE A 216 -24.21 69.96 2.16
C ILE A 216 -23.64 69.22 0.94
N GLN A 217 -23.31 69.92 -0.13
CA GLN A 217 -22.74 69.34 -1.34
C GLN A 217 -21.37 68.69 -1.07
N ASP A 218 -20.53 69.30 -0.24
CA ASP A 218 -19.26 68.71 0.19
C ASP A 218 -19.46 67.44 1.02
N ILE A 219 -20.45 67.41 1.92
CA ILE A 219 -20.81 66.22 2.70
C ILE A 219 -21.30 65.09 1.77
N LEU A 220 -22.15 65.40 0.79
CA LEU A 220 -22.62 64.40 -0.18
C LEU A 220 -21.51 63.84 -1.05
N LYS A 221 -20.54 64.68 -1.44
CA LYS A 221 -19.37 64.22 -2.18
C LYS A 221 -18.57 63.20 -1.37
N TRP A 222 -18.29 63.51 -0.11
CA TRP A 222 -17.61 62.58 0.80
C TRP A 222 -18.39 61.28 0.99
N LEU A 223 -19.71 61.36 1.20
CA LEU A 223 -20.57 60.18 1.31
C LEU A 223 -20.60 59.33 0.03
N THR A 224 -20.58 59.97 -1.14
CA THR A 224 -20.52 59.28 -2.44
C THR A 224 -19.21 58.51 -2.58
N ASP A 225 -18.08 59.14 -2.24
CA ASP A 225 -16.77 58.51 -2.31
C ASP A 225 -16.67 57.33 -1.32
N MET A 226 -17.20 57.48 -0.10
CA MET A 226 -17.29 56.40 0.87
C MET A 226 -18.17 55.25 0.37
N THR A 227 -19.32 55.55 -0.24
CA THR A 227 -20.23 54.52 -0.76
C THR A 227 -19.60 53.74 -1.92
N LYS A 228 -18.79 54.40 -2.77
CA LYS A 228 -18.02 53.72 -3.82
C LYS A 228 -16.96 52.78 -3.25
N GLN A 229 -16.27 53.17 -2.18
CA GLN A 229 -15.32 52.27 -1.51
C GLN A 229 -16.03 51.02 -0.98
N VAL A 230 -17.21 51.18 -0.37
CA VAL A 230 -18.02 50.04 0.09
C VAL A 230 -18.43 49.14 -1.10
N ASP A 231 -18.77 49.71 -2.25
CA ASP A 231 -19.10 48.96 -3.47
C ASP A 231 -17.92 48.12 -4.01
N GLU A 232 -16.70 48.67 -3.93
CA GLU A 232 -15.46 47.96 -4.27
C GLU A 232 -15.18 46.78 -3.30
N GLU A 233 -15.41 46.98 -2.00
CA GLU A 233 -15.30 45.93 -0.98
C GLU A 233 -16.34 44.82 -1.19
N ILE A 234 -17.59 45.18 -1.51
CA ILE A 234 -18.67 44.24 -1.86
C ILE A 234 -18.30 43.42 -3.10
N THR A 235 -17.73 44.05 -4.12
CA THR A 235 -17.26 43.36 -5.34
C THR A 235 -16.15 42.37 -5.00
N THR A 236 -15.20 42.78 -4.15
CA THR A 236 -14.13 41.89 -3.67
C THR A 236 -14.70 40.71 -2.89
N GLY A 237 -15.67 40.95 -2.01
CA GLY A 237 -16.37 39.90 -1.27
C GLY A 237 -17.12 38.92 -2.16
N THR A 238 -17.72 39.40 -3.25
CA THR A 238 -18.40 38.56 -4.25
C THR A 238 -17.42 37.61 -4.93
N ASN A 239 -16.25 38.12 -5.35
CA ASN A 239 -15.22 37.31 -5.98
C ASN A 239 -14.66 36.24 -5.03
N ALA A 240 -14.43 36.60 -3.76
CA ALA A 240 -13.97 35.68 -2.73
C ALA A 240 -14.99 34.55 -2.45
N ALA A 241 -16.29 34.88 -2.45
CA ALA A 241 -17.34 33.87 -2.32
C ALA A 241 -17.34 32.88 -3.50
N ALA A 242 -17.21 33.38 -4.74
CA ALA A 242 -17.14 32.53 -5.94
C ALA A 242 -15.91 31.60 -5.96
N GLU A 243 -14.74 32.11 -5.54
CA GLU A 243 -13.53 31.30 -5.38
C GLU A 243 -13.69 30.22 -4.31
N SER A 244 -14.39 30.54 -3.21
CA SER A 244 -14.70 29.59 -2.14
C SER A 244 -15.58 28.43 -2.64
N VAL A 245 -16.57 28.70 -3.51
CA VAL A 245 -17.38 27.65 -4.15
C VAL A 245 -16.51 26.70 -4.99
N THR A 246 -15.57 27.25 -5.77
CA THR A 246 -14.66 26.45 -6.59
C THR A 246 -13.79 25.54 -5.73
N THR A 247 -13.24 26.08 -4.64
CA THR A 247 -12.41 25.32 -3.68
C THR A 247 -13.20 24.20 -3.02
N ILE A 248 -14.44 24.47 -2.62
CA ILE A 248 -15.34 23.48 -2.03
C ILE A 248 -15.65 22.33 -2.99
N ASN A 249 -15.93 22.64 -4.26
CA ASN A 249 -16.14 21.59 -5.26
C ASN A 249 -14.88 20.73 -5.47
N GLY A 250 -13.69 21.32 -5.36
CA GLY A 250 -12.43 20.58 -5.36
C GLY A 250 -12.30 19.61 -4.17
N LEU A 251 -12.73 20.02 -2.98
CA LEU A 251 -12.73 19.17 -1.78
C LEU A 251 -13.59 17.91 -1.95
N LEU A 252 -14.78 18.04 -2.57
CA LEU A 252 -15.63 16.89 -2.87
C LEU A 252 -14.91 15.85 -3.74
N GLY A 253 -14.18 16.30 -4.76
CA GLY A 253 -13.39 15.40 -5.61
C GLY A 253 -12.25 14.70 -4.85
N TYR A 254 -11.60 15.38 -3.90
CA TYR A 254 -10.61 14.73 -3.05
C TYR A 254 -11.23 13.67 -2.13
N PHE A 255 -12.39 13.93 -1.54
CA PHE A 255 -13.10 12.95 -0.72
C PHE A 255 -13.58 11.73 -1.51
N GLU A 256 -14.04 11.93 -2.75
CA GLU A 256 -14.38 10.82 -3.65
C GLU A 256 -13.16 9.94 -3.95
N ASN A 257 -12.01 10.54 -4.26
CA ASN A 257 -10.76 9.81 -4.46
C ASN A 257 -10.30 9.05 -3.21
N ILE A 258 -10.44 9.64 -2.02
CA ILE A 258 -10.12 8.96 -0.76
C ILE A 258 -11.03 7.75 -0.56
N ASN A 259 -12.36 7.91 -0.76
CA ASN A 259 -13.30 6.80 -0.66
C ASN A 259 -12.96 5.66 -1.64
N HIS A 260 -12.60 5.99 -2.89
CA HIS A 260 -12.16 4.99 -3.86
C HIS A 260 -10.90 4.25 -3.38
N ALA A 261 -9.87 4.98 -2.97
CA ALA A 261 -8.63 4.38 -2.47
C ALA A 261 -8.87 3.52 -1.21
N THR A 262 -9.77 3.93 -0.32
CA THR A 262 -10.15 3.15 0.88
C THR A 262 -10.89 1.87 0.50
N ASN A 263 -11.80 1.91 -0.48
CA ASN A 263 -12.48 0.71 -0.95
C ASN A 263 -11.52 -0.27 -1.61
N ASP A 264 -10.60 0.22 -2.45
CA ASP A 264 -9.57 -0.62 -3.08
C ASP A 264 -8.67 -1.27 -2.02
N ALA A 265 -8.23 -0.49 -1.02
CA ALA A 265 -7.41 -1.00 0.07
C ALA A 265 -8.16 -2.01 0.96
N SER A 266 -9.46 -1.81 1.19
CA SER A 266 -10.31 -2.78 1.89
C SER A 266 -10.44 -4.09 1.12
N SER A 267 -10.53 -4.04 -0.21
CA SER A 267 -10.52 -5.25 -1.05
C SER A 267 -9.20 -6.03 -0.90
N ILE A 268 -8.06 -5.33 -0.85
CA ILE A 268 -6.75 -5.96 -0.65
C ILE A 268 -6.69 -6.66 0.71
N VAL A 269 -7.20 -6.02 1.77
CA VAL A 269 -7.24 -6.65 3.11
C VAL A 269 -8.14 -7.89 3.12
N SER A 270 -9.25 -7.89 2.39
CA SER A 270 -10.08 -9.08 2.24
C SER A 270 -9.32 -10.23 1.56
N GLU A 271 -8.50 -9.94 0.54
CA GLU A 271 -7.66 -10.95 -0.12
C GLU A 271 -6.56 -11.49 0.82
N GLU A 272 -5.98 -10.62 1.66
CA GLU A 272 -5.03 -11.04 2.70
C GLU A 272 -5.66 -11.99 3.73
N TYR A 273 -6.92 -11.78 4.10
CA TYR A 273 -7.64 -12.72 4.96
C TYR A 273 -7.76 -14.11 4.34
N ASP A 274 -8.12 -14.19 3.06
CA ASP A 274 -8.20 -15.46 2.33
C ASP A 274 -6.83 -16.16 2.28
N ILE A 275 -5.75 -15.41 2.05
CA ILE A 275 -4.38 -15.94 2.06
C ILE A 275 -4.02 -16.49 3.44
N ILE A 276 -4.31 -15.75 4.51
CA ILE A 276 -4.04 -16.17 5.89
C ILE A 276 -4.80 -17.44 6.24
N GLU A 277 -6.08 -17.53 5.87
CA GLU A 277 -6.90 -18.73 6.09
C GLU A 277 -6.30 -19.96 5.38
N ASN A 278 -5.94 -19.82 4.10
CA ASN A 278 -5.31 -20.87 3.31
C ASN A 278 -3.97 -21.36 3.91
N ILE A 279 -3.15 -20.42 4.42
CA ILE A 279 -1.87 -20.76 5.07
C ILE A 279 -2.13 -21.51 6.37
N LYS A 280 -3.10 -21.06 7.17
CA LYS A 280 -3.47 -21.72 8.42
C LYS A 280 -3.96 -23.15 8.19
N GLU A 281 -4.84 -23.36 7.20
CA GLU A 281 -5.28 -24.70 6.80
C GLU A 281 -4.09 -25.59 6.37
N SER A 282 -3.15 -25.04 5.60
CA SER A 282 -1.95 -25.78 5.16
C SER A 282 -1.05 -26.23 6.32
N PHE A 283 -0.98 -25.46 7.40
CA PHE A 283 -0.25 -25.84 8.61
C PHE A 283 -1.04 -26.80 9.51
N GLU A 284 -2.38 -26.69 9.58
CA GLU A 284 -3.22 -27.62 10.34
C GLU A 284 -3.31 -29.01 9.69
N ILE A 285 -3.21 -29.12 8.36
CA ILE A 285 -3.18 -30.41 7.63
C ILE A 285 -1.95 -31.27 7.99
N ASN A 286 -0.88 -30.68 8.55
CA ASN A 286 0.35 -31.38 8.91
C ASN A 286 0.40 -31.86 10.38
N LYS A 287 -0.71 -31.81 11.10
CA LYS A 287 -0.83 -32.29 12.49
C LYS A 287 -1.54 -33.64 12.56
#